data_AF-A0A259U1K4-F1
#
_entry.id   AF-A0A259U1K4-F1
#
_cell.length_a   1.000
_cell.length_b   1.000
_cell.length_c   1.000
_cell.angle_alpha   90.00
_cell.angle_beta   90.00
_cell.angle_gamma   90.00
#
_symmetry.space_group_name_H-M   'P 1'
#
loop_
_entity.id
_entity.type
_entity.pdbx_description
1 polymer ?
#
loop_
_entity_poly.entity_id
_entity_poly.type
_entity_poly.pdbx_seq_one_letter_code
_entity_poly.pdbx_strand_id
1 'polypeptide(L)'
;MGLMDRLRNELIDVIEWTDDSRDTIVWRFPRHGNEIKSGAMLTVREGQTAVFVDEGQLADVFTPGTYKLTTANMPILTTLESWKYGFESPFKAEVYFVNTRRFTNQKWGTKNPIMLRDPEFGPTRLRAFGTFTFRVTDADTFLTEVVGTSGDVSTPEVTDHIRNLVVSRFTEALGEAKLAALDLAANYSELGGALGGKMEESMEAYGVELKDLVVENISLPPEVEKAMDERTSMGVIGNLGAYTQFQTAKAMEAAASNPGGGAAAAGVGLGAGMAMAQGMAGSFMQPQGQQQASGATPPPPPPAAPSFHVSKDGQTAGPFTMDQLKAQAASGELTRESHVWREGMDGWKTAGEVEAMQPVFGAVPPPPPAA
;
A
#
# COMPACT_ATOMS: atom_id res chain seq x y z
N MET A 1 -45.11 51.03 -10.96
CA MET A 1 -44.26 49.91 -11.42
C MET A 1 -43.84 50.24 -12.84
N GLY A 2 -42.60 50.72 -12.98
CA GLY A 2 -42.19 51.58 -14.10
C GLY A 2 -41.66 50.80 -15.31
N LEU A 3 -41.80 51.43 -16.49
CA LEU A 3 -41.20 51.00 -17.77
C LEU A 3 -39.72 50.57 -17.67
N MET A 4 -38.98 51.07 -16.67
CA MET A 4 -37.58 50.72 -16.40
C MET A 4 -37.36 49.25 -15.97
N ASP A 5 -38.36 48.58 -15.36
CA ASP A 5 -38.26 47.15 -15.04
C ASP A 5 -38.42 46.27 -16.29
N ARG A 6 -39.13 46.74 -17.33
CA ARG A 6 -39.22 46.04 -18.62
C ARG A 6 -37.93 46.16 -19.43
N LEU A 7 -37.27 47.32 -19.41
CA LEU A 7 -36.00 47.54 -20.12
C LEU A 7 -34.81 46.79 -19.51
N ARG A 8 -34.84 46.45 -18.21
CA ARG A 8 -33.82 45.58 -17.59
C ARG A 8 -33.98 44.09 -17.94
N ASN A 9 -35.18 43.68 -18.36
CA ASN A 9 -35.44 42.29 -18.75
C ASN A 9 -35.04 41.94 -20.19
N GLU A 10 -34.66 42.93 -21.01
CA GLU A 10 -34.20 42.74 -22.40
C GLU A 10 -32.68 42.64 -22.57
N LEU A 11 -31.91 42.67 -21.47
CA LEU A 11 -30.48 42.42 -21.57
C LEU A 11 -30.25 40.96 -21.97
N ILE A 12 -29.59 40.76 -23.12
CA ILE A 12 -29.06 39.47 -23.55
C ILE A 12 -28.17 38.95 -22.45
N ASP A 13 -28.52 37.80 -21.88
CA ASP A 13 -27.69 37.18 -20.86
C ASP A 13 -26.43 36.61 -21.51
N VAL A 14 -25.28 36.99 -20.97
CA VAL A 14 -24.00 36.39 -21.34
C VAL A 14 -23.73 35.25 -20.35
N ILE A 15 -23.73 34.03 -20.87
CA ILE A 15 -23.42 32.82 -20.12
C ILE A 15 -21.98 32.48 -20.42
N GLU A 16 -21.11 32.64 -19.43
CA GLU A 16 -19.71 32.30 -19.53
C GLU A 16 -19.18 31.82 -18.17
N TRP A 17 -18.11 31.05 -18.23
CA TRP A 17 -17.36 30.66 -17.06
C TRP A 17 -15.86 30.86 -17.30
N THR A 18 -15.20 31.33 -16.26
CA THR A 18 -13.75 31.40 -16.17
C THR A 18 -13.38 30.69 -14.87
N ASP A 19 -12.76 29.52 -15.01
CA ASP A 19 -12.25 28.76 -13.86
C ASP A 19 -11.05 29.49 -13.25
N ASP A 20 -11.22 29.98 -12.03
CA ASP A 20 -10.14 30.53 -11.20
C ASP A 20 -9.51 29.44 -10.28
N SER A 21 -10.13 28.27 -10.24
CA SER A 21 -9.70 27.10 -9.49
C SER A 21 -8.79 26.19 -10.34
N ARG A 22 -8.06 25.30 -9.68
CA ARG A 22 -7.27 24.25 -10.37
C ARG A 22 -7.89 22.87 -10.27
N ASP A 23 -8.97 22.75 -9.51
CA ASP A 23 -9.60 21.51 -9.08
C ASP A 23 -11.09 21.41 -9.42
N THR A 24 -11.73 22.46 -9.96
CA THR A 24 -13.11 22.37 -10.45
C THR A 24 -13.14 21.64 -11.78
N ILE A 25 -13.94 20.57 -11.87
CA ILE A 25 -14.15 19.81 -13.10
C ILE A 25 -15.43 20.30 -13.77
N VAL A 26 -16.51 20.43 -12.99
CA VAL A 26 -17.82 20.83 -13.48
C VAL A 26 -18.35 21.98 -12.66
N TRP A 27 -18.95 22.95 -13.34
CA TRP A 27 -19.62 24.08 -12.73
C TRP A 27 -20.92 24.37 -13.47
N ARG A 28 -22.04 24.35 -12.75
CA ARG A 28 -23.35 24.75 -13.25
C ARG A 28 -23.51 26.25 -13.13
N PHE A 29 -23.87 26.89 -14.24
CA PHE A 29 -24.16 28.31 -14.26
C PHE A 29 -25.33 28.65 -13.32
N PRO A 30 -25.12 29.48 -12.28
CA PRO A 30 -26.14 29.75 -11.28
C PRO A 30 -27.18 30.69 -11.85
N ARG A 31 -28.45 30.30 -11.77
CA ARG A 31 -29.58 31.16 -12.16
C ARG A 31 -30.79 30.94 -11.29
N HIS A 32 -31.50 32.01 -10.97
CA HIS A 32 -32.75 31.91 -10.22
C HIS A 32 -33.77 31.10 -11.03
N GLY A 33 -34.21 29.95 -10.49
CA GLY A 33 -35.20 29.08 -11.14
C GLY A 33 -34.70 28.27 -12.34
N ASN A 34 -33.40 28.30 -12.66
CA ASN A 34 -32.81 27.67 -13.84
C ASN A 34 -33.49 28.12 -15.16
N GLU A 35 -33.89 29.39 -15.24
CA GLU A 35 -34.58 29.92 -16.42
C GLU A 35 -33.61 30.65 -17.34
N ILE A 36 -33.28 30.08 -18.51
CA ILE A 36 -32.43 30.73 -19.51
C ILE A 36 -33.31 31.44 -20.54
N LYS A 37 -33.02 32.72 -20.81
CA LYS A 37 -33.75 33.49 -21.82
C LYS A 37 -33.35 33.06 -23.23
N SER A 38 -34.35 32.98 -24.12
CA SER A 38 -34.09 32.82 -25.55
C SER A 38 -33.28 34.02 -26.07
N GLY A 39 -32.23 33.74 -26.83
CA GLY A 39 -31.29 34.73 -27.35
C GLY A 39 -30.07 34.99 -26.47
N ALA A 40 -29.91 34.29 -25.34
CA ALA A 40 -28.70 34.34 -24.51
C ALA A 40 -27.45 33.96 -25.32
N MET A 41 -26.32 34.59 -25.00
CA MET A 41 -25.03 34.35 -25.64
C MET A 41 -24.19 33.46 -24.74
N LEU A 42 -23.94 32.23 -25.19
CA LEU A 42 -23.05 31.28 -24.54
C LEU A 42 -21.62 31.47 -25.07
N THR A 43 -20.66 31.71 -24.19
CA THR A 43 -19.24 31.73 -24.54
C THR A 43 -18.52 30.58 -23.85
N VAL A 44 -18.05 29.63 -24.65
CA VAL A 44 -17.25 28.49 -24.21
C VAL A 44 -15.80 28.80 -24.55
N ARG A 45 -14.92 28.80 -23.54
CA ARG A 45 -13.48 29.06 -23.74
C ARG A 45 -12.74 27.79 -24.11
N GLU A 46 -11.48 27.93 -24.53
CA GLU A 46 -10.62 26.75 -24.72
C GLU A 46 -10.39 26.00 -23.39
N GLY A 47 -10.21 24.69 -23.49
CA GLY A 47 -10.01 23.82 -22.32
C GLY A 47 -11.29 23.51 -21.54
N GLN A 48 -12.46 23.90 -22.05
CA GLN A 48 -13.76 23.54 -21.51
C GLN A 48 -14.77 23.23 -22.62
N THR A 49 -15.89 22.66 -22.22
CA THR A 49 -17.07 22.35 -23.04
C THR A 49 -18.30 22.72 -22.23
N ALA A 50 -19.35 23.21 -22.87
CA ALA A 50 -20.61 23.51 -22.19
C ALA A 50 -21.68 22.50 -22.58
N VAL A 51 -22.27 21.84 -21.58
CA VAL A 51 -23.37 20.91 -21.75
C VAL A 51 -24.66 21.63 -21.37
N PHE A 52 -25.62 21.61 -22.27
CA PHE A 52 -26.91 22.24 -22.10
C PHE A 52 -27.97 21.18 -21.82
N VAL A 53 -28.68 21.35 -20.71
CA VAL A 53 -29.72 20.45 -20.23
C VAL A 53 -31.05 21.21 -20.26
N ASP A 54 -32.05 20.67 -20.94
CA ASP A 54 -33.39 21.25 -21.04
C ASP A 54 -34.41 20.35 -20.36
N GLU A 55 -35.18 20.91 -19.42
CA GLU A 55 -36.21 20.18 -18.67
C GLU A 55 -35.74 18.84 -18.06
N GLY A 56 -34.45 18.74 -17.73
CA GLY A 56 -33.83 17.54 -17.17
C GLY A 56 -33.31 16.52 -18.20
N GLN A 57 -33.32 16.85 -19.49
CA GLN A 57 -32.75 16.03 -20.55
C GLN A 57 -31.51 16.71 -21.16
N LEU A 58 -30.48 15.93 -21.44
CA LEU A 58 -29.33 16.40 -22.22
C LEU A 58 -29.80 16.82 -23.62
N ALA A 59 -29.56 18.08 -23.98
CA ALA A 59 -30.05 18.66 -25.21
C ALA A 59 -28.91 18.95 -26.20
N ASP A 60 -27.79 19.54 -25.77
CA ASP A 60 -26.66 19.81 -26.67
C ASP A 60 -25.31 19.95 -25.94
N VAL A 61 -24.21 19.78 -26.67
CA VAL A 61 -22.83 19.91 -26.18
C VAL A 61 -22.05 20.89 -27.06
N PHE A 62 -21.67 22.02 -26.47
CA PHE A 62 -20.98 23.12 -27.14
C PHE A 62 -19.47 23.09 -26.88
N THR A 63 -18.69 22.98 -27.96
CA THR A 63 -17.22 23.10 -27.96
C THR A 63 -16.77 24.56 -27.78
N PRO A 64 -15.47 24.86 -27.66
CA PRO A 64 -14.98 26.24 -27.57
C PRO A 64 -15.50 27.14 -28.71
N GLY A 65 -16.08 28.28 -28.37
CA GLY A 65 -16.72 29.19 -29.31
C GLY A 65 -17.79 30.07 -28.66
N THR A 66 -18.44 30.91 -29.48
CA THR A 66 -19.56 31.75 -29.06
C THR A 66 -20.82 31.31 -29.79
N TYR A 67 -21.88 31.04 -29.03
CA TYR A 67 -23.14 30.49 -29.52
C TYR A 67 -24.30 31.36 -29.06
N LYS A 68 -25.29 31.55 -29.93
CA LYS A 68 -26.56 32.16 -29.55
C LYS A 68 -27.56 31.06 -29.23
N LEU A 69 -27.95 30.95 -27.97
CA LEU A 69 -28.93 29.99 -27.51
C LEU A 69 -30.32 30.45 -27.95
N THR A 70 -30.93 29.71 -28.87
CA THR A 70 -32.30 29.96 -29.33
C THR A 70 -33.05 28.64 -29.36
N THR A 71 -34.35 28.70 -29.05
CA THR A 71 -35.25 27.53 -29.05
C THR A 71 -35.26 26.76 -30.38
N ALA A 72 -34.84 27.38 -31.49
CA ALA A 72 -34.82 26.78 -32.83
C ALA A 72 -33.53 26.02 -33.19
N ASN A 73 -32.43 26.21 -32.45
CA ASN A 73 -31.11 25.67 -32.80
C ASN A 73 -30.69 24.44 -31.97
N MET A 74 -31.61 23.81 -31.25
CA MET A 74 -31.33 22.64 -30.42
C MET A 74 -31.77 21.36 -31.13
N PRO A 75 -30.84 20.54 -31.65
CA PRO A 75 -31.18 19.34 -32.40
C PRO A 75 -31.55 18.22 -31.43
N ILE A 76 -32.85 18.13 -31.07
CA ILE A 76 -33.60 16.92 -30.63
C ILE A 76 -35.08 17.31 -30.30
N LEU A 77 -35.40 18.59 -30.10
CA LEU A 77 -36.73 19.04 -29.61
C LEU A 77 -37.72 19.53 -30.67
N THR A 78 -37.66 19.06 -31.91
CA THR A 78 -38.69 19.43 -32.92
C THR A 78 -40.07 18.81 -32.66
N THR A 79 -40.25 17.99 -31.62
CA THR A 79 -41.45 17.15 -31.48
C THR A 79 -42.38 17.50 -30.32
N LEU A 80 -42.04 18.43 -29.42
CA LEU A 80 -42.93 18.80 -28.31
C LEU A 80 -43.49 20.22 -28.45
N GLU A 81 -44.66 20.25 -29.06
CA GLU A 81 -45.72 21.25 -28.99
C GLU A 81 -45.63 22.29 -27.85
N SER A 82 -45.34 23.53 -28.21
CA SER A 82 -45.87 24.70 -27.46
C SER A 82 -46.18 25.86 -28.41
N TRP A 83 -46.86 25.53 -29.52
CA TRP A 83 -47.24 26.46 -30.59
C TRP A 83 -48.46 27.33 -30.25
N LYS A 84 -48.54 27.89 -29.04
CA LYS A 84 -49.72 28.69 -28.59
C LYS A 84 -49.42 29.93 -27.76
N TYR A 85 -48.19 30.14 -27.28
CA TYR A 85 -47.83 31.33 -26.49
C TYR A 85 -46.48 31.88 -26.98
N GLY A 86 -46.38 33.22 -27.08
CA GLY A 86 -45.32 33.93 -27.80
C GLY A 86 -43.89 33.53 -27.43
N PHE A 87 -43.02 33.60 -28.44
CA PHE A 87 -41.61 33.18 -28.53
C PHE A 87 -40.59 33.86 -27.56
N GLU A 88 -41.02 34.25 -26.36
CA GLU A 88 -40.15 34.85 -25.32
C GLU A 88 -40.41 34.25 -23.92
N SER A 89 -40.83 32.97 -23.84
CA SER A 89 -40.96 32.32 -22.54
C SER A 89 -39.60 31.79 -22.06
N PRO A 90 -39.19 32.07 -20.82
CA PRO A 90 -38.08 31.35 -20.19
C PRO A 90 -38.41 29.85 -20.16
N PHE A 91 -37.46 29.01 -20.57
CA PHE A 91 -37.51 27.56 -20.41
C PHE A 91 -36.58 27.17 -19.25
N LYS A 92 -36.92 26.09 -18.55
CA LYS A 92 -36.09 25.57 -17.46
C LYS A 92 -34.91 24.82 -18.07
N ALA A 93 -33.77 25.48 -18.13
CA ALA A 93 -32.54 24.91 -18.63
C ALA A 93 -31.34 25.21 -17.74
N GLU A 94 -30.40 24.29 -17.80
CA GLU A 94 -29.16 24.32 -17.04
C GLU A 94 -28.00 24.29 -18.03
N VAL A 95 -26.98 25.10 -17.77
CA VAL A 95 -25.71 25.07 -18.51
C VAL A 95 -24.64 24.62 -17.55
N TYR A 96 -24.00 23.50 -17.87
CA TYR A 96 -22.87 22.95 -17.16
C TYR A 96 -21.62 23.22 -17.97
N PHE A 97 -20.65 23.90 -17.38
CA PHE A 97 -19.32 23.97 -17.97
C PHE A 97 -18.47 22.82 -17.41
N VAL A 98 -17.80 22.11 -18.31
CA VAL A 98 -16.96 20.95 -18.02
C VAL A 98 -15.55 21.23 -18.51
N ASN A 99 -14.58 21.20 -17.60
CA ASN A 99 -13.17 21.37 -17.93
C ASN A 99 -12.62 20.11 -18.61
N THR A 100 -12.09 20.27 -19.82
CA THR A 100 -11.46 19.21 -20.63
C THR A 100 -9.92 19.25 -20.58
N ARG A 101 -9.36 20.19 -19.80
CA ARG A 101 -7.93 20.24 -19.49
C ARG A 101 -7.48 19.02 -18.68
N ARG A 102 -6.16 18.79 -18.64
CA ARG A 102 -5.55 17.74 -17.83
C ARG A 102 -5.52 18.14 -16.36
N PHE A 103 -6.01 17.27 -15.49
CA PHE A 103 -5.87 17.31 -14.05
C PHE A 103 -4.69 16.43 -13.65
N THR A 104 -3.54 17.07 -13.44
CA THR A 104 -2.26 16.40 -13.16
C THR A 104 -2.08 16.14 -11.67
N ASN A 105 -1.08 15.32 -11.33
CA ASN A 105 -0.62 15.07 -9.95
C ASN A 105 -1.72 14.53 -9.02
N GLN A 106 -2.67 13.77 -9.57
CA GLN A 106 -3.65 13.07 -8.76
C GLN A 106 -2.98 11.87 -8.14
N LYS A 107 -3.16 11.70 -6.83
CA LYS A 107 -2.46 10.66 -6.08
C LYS A 107 -3.32 9.43 -5.94
N TRP A 108 -2.70 8.26 -6.10
CA TRP A 108 -3.31 6.99 -5.75
C TRP A 108 -2.42 6.23 -4.78
N GLY A 109 -3.02 5.36 -3.99
CA GLY A 109 -2.27 4.50 -3.09
C GLY A 109 -3.17 3.51 -2.36
N THR A 110 -2.57 2.41 -1.94
CA THR A 110 -3.24 1.34 -1.21
C THR A 110 -3.61 1.81 0.19
N LYS A 111 -4.91 1.83 0.54
CA LYS A 111 -5.36 2.14 1.91
C LYS A 111 -4.92 1.06 2.91
N ASN A 112 -5.07 -0.20 2.51
CA ASN A 112 -4.64 -1.36 3.27
C ASN A 112 -3.49 -2.05 2.53
N PRO A 113 -2.53 -2.68 3.25
CA PRO A 113 -1.49 -3.46 2.60
C PRO A 113 -2.07 -4.60 1.78
N ILE A 114 -1.47 -4.84 0.61
CA ILE A 114 -1.76 -5.97 -0.25
C ILE A 114 -0.89 -7.14 0.20
N MET A 115 -1.49 -8.30 0.42
CA MET A 115 -0.71 -9.52 0.72
C MET A 115 -0.18 -10.12 -0.58
N LEU A 116 1.14 -10.16 -0.72
CA LEU A 116 1.85 -10.84 -1.79
C LEU A 116 2.50 -12.10 -1.24
N ARG A 117 2.42 -13.21 -1.98
CA ARG A 117 3.20 -14.40 -1.67
C ARG A 117 4.52 -14.32 -2.40
N ASP A 118 5.51 -13.75 -1.73
CA ASP A 118 6.84 -13.56 -2.27
C ASP A 118 7.64 -14.89 -2.28
N PRO A 119 8.39 -15.20 -3.33
CA PRO A 119 9.20 -16.41 -3.40
C PRO A 119 10.39 -16.43 -2.43
N GLU A 120 10.94 -15.27 -2.05
CA GLU A 120 12.09 -15.16 -1.14
C GLU A 120 11.68 -14.96 0.32
N PHE A 121 10.68 -14.10 0.55
CA PHE A 121 10.26 -13.69 1.90
C PHE A 121 8.98 -14.38 2.38
N GLY A 122 8.27 -15.13 1.52
CA GLY A 122 6.98 -15.71 1.85
C GLY A 122 5.86 -14.66 1.90
N PRO A 123 4.81 -14.85 2.74
CA PRO A 123 3.70 -13.91 2.83
C PRO A 123 4.16 -12.51 3.30
N THR A 124 4.17 -11.55 2.37
CA THR A 124 4.67 -10.19 2.58
C THR A 124 3.54 -9.18 2.35
N ARG A 125 3.52 -8.09 3.11
CA ARG A 125 2.50 -7.04 3.02
C ARG A 125 3.07 -5.80 2.34
N LEU A 126 2.65 -5.55 1.10
CA LEU A 126 3.12 -4.43 0.30
C LEU A 126 2.15 -3.26 0.36
N ARG A 127 2.68 -2.04 0.34
CA ARG A 127 1.89 -0.84 0.06
C ARG A 127 2.42 -0.18 -1.19
N ALA A 128 1.53 0.19 -2.10
CA ALA A 128 1.90 0.85 -3.34
C ALA A 128 1.28 2.24 -3.39
N PHE A 129 1.99 3.19 -3.97
CA PHE A 129 1.46 4.51 -4.27
C PHE A 129 2.09 5.06 -5.54
N GLY A 130 1.41 6.06 -6.09
CA GLY A 130 1.92 6.82 -7.20
C GLY A 130 0.96 7.91 -7.62
N THR A 131 1.07 8.32 -8.87
CA THR A 131 0.30 9.43 -9.42
C THR A 131 -0.35 9.07 -10.75
N PHE A 132 -1.38 9.82 -11.11
CA PHE A 132 -2.02 9.77 -12.41
C PHE A 132 -2.45 11.16 -12.85
N THR A 133 -2.67 11.29 -14.15
CA THR A 133 -3.33 12.43 -14.78
C THR A 133 -4.64 11.96 -15.37
N PHE A 134 -5.67 12.79 -15.33
CA PHE A 134 -6.90 12.50 -16.05
C PHE A 134 -7.43 13.73 -16.75
N ARG A 135 -8.34 13.54 -17.71
CA ARG A 135 -9.15 14.62 -18.29
C ARG A 135 -10.52 14.08 -18.67
N VAL A 136 -11.51 14.97 -18.70
CA VAL A 136 -12.81 14.64 -19.28
C VAL A 136 -12.67 14.67 -20.80
N THR A 137 -13.04 13.58 -21.46
CA THR A 137 -13.08 13.46 -22.92
C THR A 137 -14.50 13.45 -23.45
N ASP A 138 -15.44 12.95 -22.65
CA ASP A 138 -16.85 12.97 -22.97
C ASP A 138 -17.66 13.65 -21.86
N ALA A 139 -18.15 14.86 -22.16
CA ALA A 139 -18.85 15.68 -21.18
C ALA A 139 -20.28 15.20 -20.93
N ASP A 140 -20.93 14.54 -21.90
CA ASP A 140 -22.31 14.06 -21.74
C ASP A 140 -22.39 12.87 -20.76
N THR A 141 -21.45 11.94 -20.92
CA THR A 141 -21.33 10.71 -20.16
C THR A 141 -20.83 11.05 -18.78
N PHE A 142 -19.85 11.94 -18.68
CA PHE A 142 -19.38 12.44 -17.39
C PHE A 142 -20.50 13.13 -16.59
N LEU A 143 -21.33 13.96 -17.24
CA LEU A 143 -22.44 14.63 -16.57
C LEU A 143 -23.48 13.61 -16.06
N THR A 144 -23.83 12.63 -16.89
CA THR A 144 -24.87 11.63 -16.58
C THR A 144 -24.42 10.65 -15.51
N GLU A 145 -23.20 10.12 -15.61
CA GLU A 145 -22.70 9.03 -14.77
C GLU A 145 -22.02 9.52 -13.48
N VAL A 146 -21.42 10.72 -13.49
CA VAL A 146 -20.60 11.22 -12.36
C VAL A 146 -21.25 12.41 -11.66
N VAL A 147 -21.74 13.41 -12.39
CA VAL A 147 -22.24 14.67 -11.80
C VAL A 147 -23.67 14.53 -11.30
N GLY A 148 -24.55 13.89 -12.08
CA GLY A 148 -25.96 13.80 -11.78
C GLY A 148 -26.60 15.19 -11.61
N THR A 149 -27.25 15.43 -10.46
CA THR A 149 -27.91 16.71 -10.15
C THR A 149 -27.04 17.71 -9.38
N SER A 150 -25.79 17.34 -9.05
CA SER A 150 -24.88 18.22 -8.33
C SER A 150 -24.53 19.45 -9.18
N GLY A 151 -24.46 20.62 -8.55
CA GLY A 151 -24.20 21.88 -9.25
C GLY A 151 -22.71 22.11 -9.57
N ASP A 152 -21.83 21.42 -8.87
CA ASP A 152 -20.39 21.58 -8.97
C ASP A 152 -19.72 20.27 -8.58
N VAL A 153 -18.62 19.92 -9.28
CA VAL A 153 -17.83 18.71 -9.00
C VAL A 153 -16.35 19.05 -9.02
N SER A 154 -15.67 18.64 -7.96
CA SER A 154 -14.25 18.88 -7.74
C SER A 154 -13.39 17.63 -7.94
N THR A 155 -12.09 17.80 -8.16
CA THR A 155 -11.16 16.67 -8.34
C THR A 155 -11.13 15.68 -7.18
N PRO A 156 -11.20 16.06 -5.88
CA PRO A 156 -11.17 15.08 -4.79
C PRO A 156 -12.29 14.04 -4.86
N GLU A 157 -13.50 14.44 -5.27
CA GLU A 157 -14.66 13.55 -5.35
C GLU A 157 -14.47 12.46 -6.40
N VAL A 158 -13.96 12.84 -7.58
CA VAL A 158 -13.72 11.92 -8.70
C VAL A 158 -12.47 11.06 -8.45
N THR A 159 -11.40 11.66 -7.94
CA THR A 159 -10.11 11.00 -7.68
C THR A 159 -10.25 9.86 -6.68
N ASP A 160 -11.16 9.97 -5.71
CA ASP A 160 -11.37 8.94 -4.70
C ASP A 160 -11.92 7.62 -5.29
N HIS A 161 -12.82 7.72 -6.28
CA HIS A 161 -13.34 6.56 -7.01
C HIS A 161 -12.26 5.94 -7.91
N ILE A 162 -11.59 6.77 -8.71
CA ILE A 162 -10.50 6.33 -9.60
C ILE A 162 -9.41 5.63 -8.80
N ARG A 163 -9.00 6.18 -7.65
CA ARG A 163 -8.01 5.56 -6.76
C ARG A 163 -8.41 4.15 -6.35
N ASN A 164 -9.68 3.91 -6.01
CA ASN A 164 -10.12 2.59 -5.57
C ASN A 164 -10.04 1.57 -6.72
N LEU A 165 -10.43 1.98 -7.94
CA LEU A 165 -10.31 1.14 -9.14
C LEU A 165 -8.85 0.83 -9.46
N VAL A 166 -7.99 1.85 -9.44
CA VAL A 166 -6.54 1.73 -9.63
C VAL A 166 -5.95 0.70 -8.65
N VAL A 167 -6.28 0.78 -7.35
CA VAL A 167 -5.77 -0.17 -6.34
C VAL A 167 -6.26 -1.59 -6.62
N SER A 168 -7.52 -1.76 -7.05
CA SER A 168 -8.06 -3.07 -7.41
C SER A 168 -7.30 -3.69 -8.59
N ARG A 169 -7.17 -2.95 -9.69
CA ARG A 169 -6.47 -3.40 -10.90
C ARG A 169 -4.98 -3.62 -10.66
N PHE A 170 -4.36 -2.80 -9.82
CA PHE A 170 -2.97 -2.98 -9.42
C PHE A 170 -2.76 -4.29 -8.65
N THR A 171 -3.69 -4.64 -7.75
CA THR A 171 -3.64 -5.90 -6.99
C THR A 171 -3.73 -7.11 -7.91
N GLU A 172 -4.62 -7.06 -8.92
CA GLU A 172 -4.73 -8.09 -9.96
C GLU A 172 -3.44 -8.21 -10.77
N ALA A 173 -2.89 -7.09 -11.26
CA ALA A 173 -1.65 -7.06 -12.03
C ALA A 173 -0.45 -7.61 -11.24
N LEU A 174 -0.35 -7.27 -9.95
CA LEU A 174 0.69 -7.76 -9.07
C LEU A 174 0.61 -9.29 -8.88
N GLY A 175 -0.60 -9.84 -8.73
CA GLY A 175 -0.81 -11.28 -8.60
C GLY A 175 -0.50 -12.05 -9.89
N GLU A 176 -0.79 -11.46 -11.06
CA GLU A 176 -0.50 -12.03 -12.38
C GLU A 176 1.00 -12.02 -12.71
N ALA A 177 1.71 -10.94 -12.38
CA ALA A 177 3.11 -10.75 -12.71
C ALA A 177 4.04 -11.74 -11.98
N LYS A 178 3.64 -12.22 -10.79
CA LYS A 178 4.42 -13.18 -9.96
C LYS A 178 5.89 -12.76 -9.76
N LEU A 179 6.14 -11.46 -9.71
CA LEU A 179 7.46 -10.89 -9.50
C LEU A 179 7.84 -10.99 -8.02
N ALA A 180 9.13 -11.22 -7.75
CA ALA A 180 9.67 -11.06 -6.41
C ALA A 180 9.65 -9.58 -6.01
N ALA A 181 9.49 -9.31 -4.73
CA ALA A 181 9.33 -7.97 -4.18
C ALA A 181 10.53 -7.06 -4.49
N LEU A 182 11.72 -7.64 -4.62
CA LEU A 182 12.95 -6.93 -4.98
C LEU A 182 12.99 -6.52 -6.45
N ASP A 183 12.35 -7.30 -7.32
CA ASP A 183 12.29 -7.03 -8.76
C ASP A 183 11.19 -6.02 -9.11
N LEU A 184 10.24 -5.77 -8.21
CA LEU A 184 9.13 -4.84 -8.45
C LEU A 184 9.62 -3.44 -8.84
N ALA A 185 10.68 -2.95 -8.18
CA ALA A 185 11.26 -1.62 -8.45
C ALA A 185 11.76 -1.47 -9.89
N ALA A 186 12.33 -2.53 -10.47
CA ALA A 186 12.78 -2.53 -11.86
C ALA A 186 11.61 -2.52 -12.86
N ASN A 187 10.42 -2.92 -12.42
CA ASN A 187 9.25 -3.16 -13.27
C ASN A 187 8.11 -2.15 -13.06
N TYR A 188 8.33 -1.04 -12.35
CA TYR A 188 7.28 -0.03 -12.11
C TYR A 188 6.65 0.52 -13.39
N SER A 189 7.45 0.72 -14.44
CA SER A 189 6.96 1.21 -15.74
C SER A 189 6.02 0.21 -16.41
N GLU A 190 6.39 -1.07 -16.40
CA GLU A 190 5.57 -2.14 -16.98
C GLU A 190 4.28 -2.35 -16.20
N LEU A 191 4.35 -2.31 -14.86
CA LEU A 191 3.18 -2.36 -14.00
C LEU A 191 2.25 -1.15 -14.23
N GLY A 192 2.80 0.05 -14.37
CA GLY A 192 2.03 1.26 -14.70
C GLY A 192 1.36 1.17 -16.07
N GLY A 193 2.07 0.68 -17.09
CA GLY A 193 1.54 0.48 -18.43
C GLY A 193 0.42 -0.57 -18.49
N ALA A 194 0.64 -1.73 -17.85
CA ALA A 194 -0.38 -2.78 -17.76
C ALA A 194 -1.64 -2.30 -17.02
N LEU A 195 -1.44 -1.53 -15.95
CA LEU A 195 -2.53 -0.92 -15.19
C LEU A 195 -3.30 0.11 -16.03
N GLY A 196 -2.60 0.97 -16.78
CA GLY A 196 -3.20 1.95 -17.67
C GLY A 196 -4.13 1.31 -18.69
N GLY A 197 -3.67 0.25 -19.37
CA GLY A 197 -4.48 -0.48 -20.34
C GLY A 197 -5.71 -1.16 -19.72
N LYS A 198 -5.58 -1.74 -18.52
CA LYS A 198 -6.73 -2.35 -17.81
C LYS A 198 -7.75 -1.32 -17.32
N MET A 199 -7.35 -0.07 -17.17
CA MET A 199 -8.21 1.00 -16.69
C MET A 199 -8.97 1.71 -17.81
N GLU A 200 -8.48 1.67 -19.04
CA GLU A 200 -9.00 2.46 -20.18
C GLU A 200 -10.51 2.26 -20.39
N GLU A 201 -10.97 1.02 -20.58
CA GLU A 201 -12.39 0.68 -20.75
C GLU A 201 -13.25 1.13 -19.56
N SER A 202 -12.73 0.98 -18.34
CA SER A 202 -13.47 1.39 -17.14
C SER A 202 -13.60 2.91 -17.01
N MET A 203 -12.66 3.68 -17.56
CA MET A 203 -12.69 5.15 -17.49
C MET A 203 -13.51 5.76 -18.63
N GLU A 204 -13.46 5.15 -19.82
CA GLU A 204 -14.28 5.53 -20.97
C GLU A 204 -15.78 5.46 -20.63
N ALA A 205 -16.19 4.45 -19.86
CA ALA A 205 -17.56 4.33 -19.35
C ALA A 205 -18.02 5.51 -18.46
N TYR A 206 -17.09 6.32 -17.94
CA TYR A 206 -17.39 7.54 -17.17
C TYR A 206 -17.08 8.82 -17.96
N GLY A 207 -16.75 8.74 -19.25
CA GLY A 207 -16.34 9.90 -20.06
C GLY A 207 -14.99 10.49 -19.68
N VAL A 208 -14.13 9.72 -18.99
CA VAL A 208 -12.81 10.15 -18.51
C VAL A 208 -11.71 9.38 -19.22
N GLU A 209 -10.63 10.07 -19.54
CA GLU A 209 -9.39 9.44 -20.01
C GLU A 209 -8.31 9.53 -18.93
N LEU A 210 -7.70 8.39 -18.60
CA LEU A 210 -6.49 8.36 -17.77
C LEU A 210 -5.23 8.48 -18.63
N LYS A 211 -4.29 9.27 -18.14
CA LYS A 211 -2.95 9.49 -18.70
C LYS A 211 -1.91 9.38 -17.60
N ASP A 212 -0.69 9.03 -18.00
CA ASP A 212 0.48 9.09 -17.12
C ASP A 212 0.24 8.39 -15.77
N LEU A 213 -0.34 7.18 -15.80
CA LEU A 213 -0.55 6.36 -14.61
C LEU A 213 0.78 5.74 -14.19
N VAL A 214 1.35 6.25 -13.11
CA VAL A 214 2.68 5.91 -12.64
C VAL A 214 2.61 5.22 -11.29
N VAL A 215 3.37 4.14 -11.15
CA VAL A 215 3.74 3.56 -9.85
C VAL A 215 5.03 4.24 -9.40
N GLU A 216 4.98 4.99 -8.31
CA GLU A 216 6.17 5.71 -7.81
C GLU A 216 6.98 4.84 -6.84
N ASN A 217 6.28 4.08 -5.99
CA ASN A 217 6.92 3.22 -5.00
C ASN A 217 6.01 2.08 -4.56
N ILE A 218 6.63 0.94 -4.30
CA ILE A 218 6.04 -0.17 -3.58
C ILE A 218 6.91 -0.41 -2.34
N SER A 219 6.37 -0.06 -1.17
CA SER A 219 7.08 -0.19 0.11
C SER A 219 6.88 -1.58 0.71
N LEU A 220 7.98 -2.09 1.27
CA LEU A 220 8.05 -3.33 2.02
C LEU A 220 7.62 -3.09 3.47
N PRO A 221 7.17 -4.12 4.20
CA PRO A 221 6.92 -3.98 5.63
C PRO A 221 8.26 -3.90 6.38
N PRO A 222 8.33 -3.16 7.52
CA PRO A 222 9.58 -2.91 8.24
C PRO A 222 10.33 -4.18 8.67
N GLU A 223 9.61 -5.29 8.88
CA GLU A 223 10.20 -6.58 9.23
C GLU A 223 11.04 -7.17 8.08
N VAL A 224 10.57 -7.02 6.83
CA VAL A 224 11.29 -7.48 5.64
C VAL A 224 12.48 -6.57 5.37
N GLU A 225 12.31 -5.25 5.51
CA GLU A 225 13.42 -4.28 5.39
C GLU A 225 14.56 -4.61 6.37
N LYS A 226 14.23 -4.88 7.65
CA LYS A 226 15.23 -5.28 8.66
C LYS A 226 15.93 -6.59 8.31
N ALA A 227 15.19 -7.60 7.86
CA ALA A 227 15.78 -8.88 7.46
C ALA A 227 16.73 -8.72 6.25
N MET A 228 16.37 -7.84 5.30
CA MET A 228 17.23 -7.48 4.18
C MET A 228 18.49 -6.74 4.62
N ASP A 229 18.38 -5.76 5.51
CA ASP A 229 19.52 -5.03 6.05
C ASP A 229 20.47 -5.95 6.79
N GLU A 230 19.96 -6.90 7.59
CA GLU A 230 20.77 -7.91 8.27
C GLU A 230 21.49 -8.82 7.27
N ARG A 231 20.77 -9.36 6.28
CA ARG A 231 21.36 -10.20 5.23
C ARG A 231 22.41 -9.45 4.41
N THR A 232 22.15 -8.19 4.08
CA THR A 232 23.07 -7.33 3.34
C THR A 232 24.30 -7.03 4.19
N SER A 233 24.13 -6.75 5.48
CA SER A 233 25.26 -6.55 6.40
C SER A 233 26.15 -7.79 6.48
N MET A 234 25.56 -8.99 6.55
CA MET A 234 26.33 -10.25 6.53
C MET A 234 27.05 -10.46 5.19
N GLY A 235 26.41 -10.13 4.06
CA GLY A 235 26.99 -10.26 2.72
C GLY A 235 28.11 -9.28 2.41
N VAL A 236 27.95 -8.00 2.79
CA VAL A 236 28.97 -6.94 2.64
C VAL A 236 30.18 -7.24 3.52
N ILE A 237 29.93 -7.79 4.70
CA ILE A 237 31.01 -8.11 5.62
C ILE A 237 31.89 -9.25 5.08
N GLY A 238 31.36 -10.15 4.22
CA GLY A 238 32.10 -11.09 3.35
C GLY A 238 33.01 -12.12 4.05
N ASN A 239 33.33 -11.88 5.31
CA ASN A 239 34.26 -12.57 6.15
C ASN A 239 33.57 -12.76 7.50
N LEU A 240 33.22 -14.01 7.80
CA LEU A 240 32.58 -14.40 9.06
C LEU A 240 33.37 -13.90 10.30
N GLY A 241 34.70 -13.76 10.18
CA GLY A 241 35.56 -13.17 11.21
C GLY A 241 35.31 -11.67 11.42
N ALA A 242 35.05 -10.92 10.35
CA ALA A 242 34.69 -9.51 10.44
C ALA A 242 33.26 -9.30 10.98
N TYR A 243 32.33 -10.24 10.75
CA TYR A 243 30.97 -10.17 11.30
C TYR A 243 30.97 -10.42 12.81
N THR A 244 31.70 -11.44 13.24
CA THR A 244 31.91 -11.73 14.67
C THR A 244 32.63 -10.56 15.35
N GLN A 245 33.63 -9.95 14.71
CA GLN A 245 34.26 -8.72 15.20
C GLN A 245 33.28 -7.52 15.25
N PHE A 246 32.45 -7.33 14.22
CA PHE A 246 31.46 -6.25 14.15
C PHE A 246 30.38 -6.40 15.23
N GLN A 247 29.83 -7.60 15.40
CA GLN A 247 28.86 -7.91 16.45
C GLN A 247 29.49 -7.75 17.84
N THR A 248 30.75 -8.15 18.02
CA THR A 248 31.49 -7.90 19.26
C THR A 248 31.68 -6.40 19.50
N ALA A 249 32.03 -5.62 18.48
CA ALA A 249 32.17 -4.17 18.58
C ALA A 249 30.82 -3.50 18.93
N LYS A 250 29.73 -3.91 18.29
CA LYS A 250 28.37 -3.42 18.58
C LYS A 250 27.92 -3.78 20.00
N ALA A 251 28.26 -4.98 20.48
CA ALA A 251 28.01 -5.41 21.85
C ALA A 251 28.86 -4.63 22.87
N MET A 252 30.12 -4.33 22.54
CA MET A 252 30.99 -3.47 23.35
C MET A 252 30.48 -2.03 23.40
N GLU A 253 30.01 -1.48 22.27
CA GLU A 253 29.39 -0.15 22.20
C GLU A 253 28.10 -0.07 23.00
N ALA A 254 27.24 -1.09 22.90
CA ALA A 254 26.02 -1.20 23.70
C ALA A 254 26.31 -1.34 25.21
N ALA A 255 27.37 -2.06 25.58
CA ALA A 255 27.83 -2.19 26.96
C ALA A 255 28.44 -0.89 27.48
N ALA A 256 29.23 -0.17 26.66
CA ALA A 256 29.81 1.13 26.99
C ALA A 256 28.74 2.23 27.11
N SER A 257 27.68 2.14 26.32
CA SER A 257 26.52 3.04 26.36
C SER A 257 25.58 2.76 27.55
N ASN A 258 25.78 1.64 28.27
CA ASN A 258 25.07 1.29 29.50
C ASN A 258 26.02 1.06 30.69
N PRO A 259 26.74 2.10 31.18
CA PRO A 259 27.72 1.97 32.27
C PRO A 259 27.13 1.52 33.62
N GLY A 260 25.80 1.56 33.78
CA GLY A 260 25.09 1.20 35.01
C GLY A 260 24.80 -0.29 35.21
N GLY A 261 25.11 -1.14 34.22
CA GLY A 261 24.88 -2.60 34.28
C GLY A 261 25.96 -3.35 35.07
N GLY A 262 26.02 -3.12 36.39
CA GLY A 262 26.95 -3.81 37.29
C GLY A 262 26.92 -5.35 37.15
N ALA A 263 28.05 -5.99 37.45
CA ALA A 263 28.34 -7.43 37.43
C ALA A 263 28.10 -8.21 36.10
N ALA A 264 27.01 -7.94 35.38
CA ALA A 264 26.69 -8.59 34.09
C ALA A 264 27.62 -8.13 32.96
N ALA A 265 27.99 -6.83 32.91
CA ALA A 265 28.96 -6.32 31.92
C ALA A 265 30.39 -6.85 32.16
N ALA A 266 30.75 -7.12 33.41
CA ALA A 266 32.05 -7.69 33.77
C ALA A 266 32.16 -9.19 33.39
N GLY A 267 31.06 -9.95 33.50
CA GLY A 267 31.02 -11.36 33.12
C GLY A 267 31.16 -11.60 31.61
N VAL A 268 30.57 -10.71 30.79
CA VAL A 268 30.69 -10.78 29.32
C VAL A 268 32.09 -10.37 28.85
N GLY A 269 32.69 -9.34 29.44
CA GLY A 269 34.05 -8.89 29.10
C GLY A 269 35.15 -9.91 29.44
N LEU A 270 35.02 -10.61 30.58
CA LEU A 270 35.95 -11.67 30.97
C LEU A 270 35.72 -12.98 30.19
N GLY A 271 34.47 -13.35 29.92
CA GLY A 271 34.13 -14.55 29.15
C GLY A 271 34.56 -14.45 27.67
N ALA A 272 34.39 -13.28 27.05
CA ALA A 272 34.87 -13.02 25.70
C ALA A 272 36.40 -12.96 25.63
N GLY A 273 37.07 -12.40 26.65
CA GLY A 273 38.53 -12.36 26.74
C GLY A 273 39.18 -13.74 26.87
N MET A 274 38.58 -14.66 27.64
CA MET A 274 39.07 -16.05 27.75
C MET A 274 38.84 -16.87 26.47
N ALA A 275 37.70 -16.71 25.80
CA ALA A 275 37.44 -17.40 24.53
C ALA A 275 38.42 -16.95 23.43
N MET A 276 38.79 -15.66 23.40
CA MET A 276 39.77 -15.14 22.46
C MET A 276 41.20 -15.62 22.77
N ALA A 277 41.57 -15.72 24.05
CA ALA A 277 42.86 -16.25 24.48
C ALA A 277 43.03 -17.73 24.12
N GLN A 278 41.95 -18.51 24.20
CA GLN A 278 41.98 -19.94 23.86
C GLN A 278 42.02 -20.19 22.34
N GLY A 279 41.39 -19.32 21.55
CA GLY A 279 41.52 -19.33 20.08
C GLY A 279 42.93 -18.98 19.58
N MET A 280 43.66 -18.12 20.30
CA MET A 280 45.01 -17.70 19.92
C MET A 280 46.11 -18.69 20.39
N ALA A 281 45.86 -19.45 21.46
CA ALA A 281 46.77 -20.50 21.94
C ALA A 281 46.75 -21.77 21.06
N GLY A 282 45.65 -22.02 20.33
CA GLY A 282 45.53 -23.17 19.40
C GLY A 282 46.28 -23.00 18.08
N SER A 283 46.69 -21.77 17.73
CA SER A 283 47.29 -21.43 16.43
C SER A 283 48.82 -21.61 16.34
N PHE A 284 49.51 -22.06 17.40
CA PHE A 284 50.98 -22.12 17.44
C PHE A 284 51.61 -23.51 17.37
N MET A 285 50.82 -24.59 17.19
CA MET A 285 51.36 -25.94 17.30
C MET A 285 50.76 -26.94 16.31
N GLN A 286 51.06 -26.80 15.01
CA GLN A 286 51.34 -27.96 14.14
C GLN A 286 51.89 -27.59 12.74
N PRO A 287 52.95 -28.27 12.25
CA PRO A 287 53.44 -28.14 10.89
C PRO A 287 52.87 -29.23 9.94
N GLN A 288 52.49 -28.75 8.75
CA GLN A 288 52.85 -29.26 7.42
C GLN A 288 52.51 -30.71 7.03
N GLY A 289 51.53 -30.83 6.11
CA GLY A 289 51.30 -32.00 5.26
C GLY A 289 50.29 -31.69 4.16
N GLN A 290 50.79 -31.42 2.95
CA GLN A 290 50.00 -31.25 1.71
C GLN A 290 49.28 -32.55 1.33
N GLN A 291 48.10 -32.45 0.69
CA GLN A 291 47.94 -32.63 -0.76
C GLN A 291 46.52 -33.07 -1.19
N GLN A 292 45.96 -32.27 -2.11
CA GLN A 292 45.05 -32.58 -3.22
C GLN A 292 43.56 -32.90 -3.02
N ALA A 293 42.75 -32.06 -3.67
CA ALA A 293 41.32 -32.13 -3.86
C ALA A 293 40.90 -33.08 -5.00
N SER A 294 39.74 -33.72 -4.86
CA SER A 294 38.67 -33.71 -5.88
C SER A 294 37.42 -34.49 -5.41
N GLY A 295 36.26 -33.83 -5.53
CA GLY A 295 34.96 -34.46 -5.81
C GLY A 295 34.25 -35.20 -4.67
N ALA A 296 33.56 -34.47 -3.79
CA ALA A 296 32.44 -35.02 -3.01
C ALA A 296 31.30 -33.99 -2.94
N THR A 297 30.11 -34.43 -3.35
CA THR A 297 28.82 -33.77 -3.18
C THR A 297 28.60 -33.33 -1.73
N PRO A 298 27.94 -32.18 -1.47
CA PRO A 298 27.77 -31.67 -0.12
C PRO A 298 27.01 -32.68 0.74
N PRO A 299 27.44 -32.91 2.00
CA PRO A 299 26.75 -33.83 2.89
C PRO A 299 25.36 -33.26 3.21
N PRO A 300 24.35 -34.13 3.43
CA PRO A 300 23.02 -33.70 3.83
C PRO A 300 23.09 -32.92 5.17
N PRO A 301 22.17 -31.97 5.39
CA PRO A 301 22.14 -31.18 6.62
C PRO A 301 22.06 -32.10 7.84
N PRO A 302 22.75 -31.78 8.95
CA PRO A 302 22.68 -32.57 10.17
C PRO A 302 21.22 -32.64 10.65
N PRO A 303 20.73 -33.79 11.12
CA PRO A 303 19.37 -33.92 11.63
C PRO A 303 19.16 -32.92 12.78
N ALA A 304 18.04 -32.20 12.73
CA ALA A 304 17.66 -31.25 13.78
C ALA A 304 17.64 -31.96 15.13
N ALA A 305 18.37 -31.41 16.11
CA ALA A 305 18.37 -31.94 17.47
C ALA A 305 16.92 -31.94 18.02
N PRO A 306 16.50 -32.98 18.75
CA PRO A 306 15.14 -33.08 19.25
C PRO A 306 14.85 -31.89 20.18
N SER A 307 13.82 -31.12 19.83
CA SER A 307 13.39 -29.96 20.60
C SER A 307 11.97 -30.17 21.13
N PHE A 308 11.67 -29.58 22.29
CA PHE A 308 10.38 -29.75 22.98
C PHE A 308 9.77 -28.40 23.33
N HIS A 309 8.45 -28.35 23.34
CA HIS A 309 7.67 -27.26 23.89
C HIS A 309 7.21 -27.62 25.30
N VAL A 310 7.11 -26.61 26.17
CA VAL A 310 6.66 -26.71 27.55
C VAL A 310 5.46 -25.79 27.73
N SER A 311 4.43 -26.24 28.43
CA SER A 311 3.29 -25.39 28.81
C SER A 311 3.63 -24.59 30.06
N LYS A 312 3.71 -23.25 29.96
CA LYS A 312 3.84 -22.32 31.09
C LYS A 312 2.56 -21.48 31.18
N ASP A 313 1.84 -21.55 32.29
CA ASP A 313 0.60 -20.81 32.54
C ASP A 313 -0.48 -20.95 31.43
N GLY A 314 -0.58 -22.13 30.83
CA GLY A 314 -1.51 -22.43 29.73
C GLY A 314 -1.05 -21.92 28.35
N GLN A 315 0.15 -21.36 28.25
CA GLN A 315 0.77 -20.93 26.99
C GLN A 315 1.90 -21.88 26.59
N THR A 316 2.06 -22.08 25.29
CA THR A 316 3.12 -22.90 24.71
C THR A 316 4.42 -22.09 24.65
N ALA A 317 5.47 -22.56 25.31
CA ALA A 317 6.81 -21.99 25.27
C ALA A 317 7.80 -22.99 24.64
N GLY A 318 8.72 -22.51 23.80
CA GLY A 318 9.70 -23.34 23.09
C GLY A 318 9.79 -22.96 21.60
N PRO A 319 10.50 -23.75 20.78
CA PRO A 319 11.12 -25.03 21.08
C PRO A 319 12.40 -24.90 21.92
N PHE A 320 12.53 -25.72 22.97
CA PHE A 320 13.71 -25.80 23.82
C PHE A 320 14.56 -27.03 23.49
N THR A 321 15.88 -26.87 23.58
CA THR A 321 16.83 -27.98 23.49
C THR A 321 16.91 -28.74 24.81
N MET A 322 17.46 -29.96 24.78
CA MET A 322 17.61 -30.79 25.99
C MET A 322 18.44 -30.10 27.09
N ASP A 323 19.45 -29.30 26.71
CA ASP A 323 20.28 -28.58 27.68
C ASP A 323 19.56 -27.38 28.30
N GLN A 324 18.71 -26.68 27.53
CA GLN A 324 17.85 -25.62 28.06
C GLN A 324 16.81 -26.19 29.04
N LEU A 325 16.28 -27.38 28.78
CA LEU A 325 15.34 -28.05 29.68
C LEU A 325 16.00 -28.50 30.98
N LYS A 326 17.25 -28.99 30.94
CA LYS A 326 18.04 -29.27 32.15
C LYS A 326 18.24 -28.02 33.01
N ALA A 327 18.52 -26.88 32.38
CA ALA A 327 18.66 -25.61 33.09
C ALA A 327 17.33 -25.18 33.75
N GLN A 328 16.20 -25.33 33.05
CA GLN A 328 14.86 -25.03 33.60
C GLN A 328 14.46 -26.00 34.72
N ALA A 329 14.89 -27.27 34.65
CA ALA A 329 14.68 -28.23 35.74
C ALA A 329 15.54 -27.90 36.96
N ALA A 330 16.78 -27.45 36.76
CA ALA A 330 17.67 -27.03 37.84
C ALA A 330 17.18 -25.75 38.55
N SER A 331 16.51 -24.83 37.83
CA SER A 331 15.91 -23.63 38.42
C SER A 331 14.53 -23.87 39.05
N GLY A 332 13.95 -25.06 38.88
CA GLY A 332 12.61 -25.40 39.37
C GLY A 332 11.46 -24.90 38.49
N GLU A 333 11.75 -24.26 37.36
CA GLU A 333 10.75 -23.79 36.39
C GLU A 333 10.10 -24.95 35.61
N LEU A 334 10.82 -26.07 35.46
CA LEU A 334 10.33 -27.29 34.84
C LEU A 334 10.33 -28.40 35.87
N THR A 335 9.17 -29.00 36.11
CA THR A 335 9.02 -30.14 37.02
C THR A 335 8.54 -31.37 36.25
N ARG A 336 8.53 -32.54 36.90
CA ARG A 336 7.99 -33.76 36.29
C ARG A 336 6.49 -33.67 35.96
N GLU A 337 5.78 -32.72 36.57
CA GLU A 337 4.35 -32.47 36.37
C GLU A 337 4.08 -31.45 35.24
N SER A 338 5.12 -30.75 34.77
CA SER A 338 5.00 -29.81 33.65
C SER A 338 4.59 -30.55 32.37
N HIS A 339 3.67 -29.95 31.59
CA HIS A 339 3.26 -30.54 30.33
C HIS A 339 4.26 -30.20 29.23
N VAL A 340 4.69 -31.21 28.49
CA VAL A 340 5.64 -31.09 27.39
C VAL A 340 5.10 -31.76 26.12
N TRP A 341 5.50 -31.24 24.97
CA TRP A 341 5.13 -31.76 23.67
C TRP A 341 6.29 -31.62 22.68
N ARG A 342 6.45 -32.58 21.78
CA ARG A 342 7.28 -32.45 20.58
C ARG A 342 6.56 -33.05 19.39
N GLU A 343 7.05 -32.70 18.21
CA GLU A 343 6.62 -33.30 16.96
C GLU A 343 6.78 -34.84 17.03
N GLY A 344 5.70 -35.56 16.68
CA GLY A 344 5.62 -37.02 16.78
C GLY A 344 5.04 -37.58 18.09
N MET A 345 4.60 -36.74 19.04
CA MET A 345 3.81 -37.17 20.21
C MET A 345 2.30 -37.05 19.96
N ASP A 346 1.52 -37.98 20.53
CA ASP A 346 0.04 -38.02 20.44
C ASP A 346 -0.68 -36.84 21.11
N GLY A 347 0.05 -35.95 21.76
CA GLY A 347 -0.48 -34.81 22.51
C GLY A 347 0.45 -34.39 23.65
N TRP A 348 0.05 -33.36 24.38
CA TRP A 348 0.75 -32.90 25.59
C TRP A 348 0.73 -34.02 26.64
N LYS A 349 1.90 -34.36 27.17
CA LYS A 349 2.06 -35.32 28.26
C LYS A 349 2.87 -34.69 29.38
N THR A 350 2.78 -35.23 30.60
CA THR A 350 3.63 -34.74 31.69
C THR A 350 5.09 -35.10 31.42
N ALA A 351 6.02 -34.24 31.84
CA ALA A 351 7.45 -34.45 31.58
C ALA A 351 7.99 -35.74 32.21
N GLY A 352 7.36 -36.24 33.28
CA GLY A 352 7.68 -37.54 33.89
C GLY A 352 7.26 -38.77 33.06
N GLU A 353 6.24 -38.64 32.21
CA GLU A 353 5.75 -39.72 31.34
C GLU A 353 6.53 -39.85 30.03
N VAL A 354 7.30 -38.82 29.66
CA VAL A 354 8.08 -38.81 28.43
C VAL A 354 9.46 -39.41 28.70
N GLU A 355 9.73 -40.59 28.15
CA GLU A 355 11.01 -41.30 28.32
C GLU A 355 12.23 -40.43 27.93
N ALA A 356 12.08 -39.64 26.87
CA ALA A 356 13.12 -38.71 26.40
C ALA A 356 13.44 -37.58 27.40
N MET A 357 12.57 -37.31 28.39
CA MET A 357 12.77 -36.30 29.44
C MET A 357 13.45 -36.85 30.71
N GLN A 358 13.64 -38.16 30.82
CA GLN A 358 14.35 -38.77 31.96
C GLN A 358 15.71 -38.11 32.27
N PRO A 359 16.56 -37.78 31.26
CA PRO A 359 17.86 -37.15 31.51
C PRO A 359 17.78 -35.69 31.98
N VAL A 360 16.62 -35.03 31.85
CA VAL A 360 16.40 -33.65 32.29
C VAL A 360 16.33 -33.56 33.82
N PHE A 361 15.80 -34.61 34.46
CA PHE A 361 15.53 -34.65 35.90
C PHE A 361 16.55 -35.51 36.69
N GLY A 362 17.75 -35.72 36.13
CA GLY A 362 18.81 -36.50 36.77
C GLY A 362 19.44 -35.79 37.97
N ALA A 363 19.45 -36.48 39.13
CA ALA A 363 20.11 -36.14 40.39
C ALA A 363 20.15 -34.65 40.80
N VAL A 364 18.99 -34.11 41.18
CA VAL A 364 18.94 -32.91 42.02
C VAL A 364 19.47 -33.30 43.42
N PRO A 365 20.60 -32.75 43.92
CA PRO A 365 21.07 -33.05 45.26
C PRO A 365 20.04 -32.56 46.30
N PRO A 366 19.77 -33.33 47.37
CA PRO A 366 18.77 -32.93 48.37
C PRO A 366 19.18 -31.63 49.08
N PRO A 367 18.21 -30.78 49.47
CA PRO A 367 18.48 -29.49 50.09
C PRO A 367 19.20 -29.66 51.46
N PRO A 368 20.14 -28.77 51.82
CA PRO A 368 20.83 -28.82 53.10
C PRO A 368 19.86 -28.59 54.28
N PRO A 369 20.12 -29.19 55.46
CA PRO A 369 19.24 -29.07 56.62
C PRO A 369 19.13 -27.63 57.12
N ALA A 370 17.92 -27.24 57.51
CA ALA A 370 17.60 -25.90 57.99
C ALA A 370 18.38 -25.56 59.28
N ALA A 371 18.91 -24.33 59.34
CA ALA A 371 19.63 -23.77 60.48
C ALA A 371 18.69 -23.28 61.60
#